data_AF-A0A9X3ALC3-F1
#
_entry.id   AF-A0A9X3ALC3-F1
#
_cell.length_a   1.000
_cell.length_b   1.000
_cell.length_c   1.000
_cell.angle_alpha   90.00
_cell.angle_beta   90.00
_cell.angle_gamma   90.00
#
_symmetry.space_group_name_H-M   'P 1'
#
loop_
_entity.id
_entity.type
_entity.pdbx_description
1 polymer ?
#
loop_
_entity_poly.entity_id
_entity_poly.type
_entity_poly.pdbx_seq_one_letter_code
_entity_poly.pdbx_strand_id
1 'polypeptide(L)'
;MRKRKAALALSAGVMGVSTAAIGSIATEPAVASMQADTPLARMPASELRTSQQFKEALIQEEGVRDVVYRDVAGYPTVGVGHLVRASDGLSVGDRVSYDRILDFLEQDVAEAEAAVVRVVGDLPLFQHEFDALVDLVYNVGEGNLSARESPGLARAIALRDYEGIASELDYRYAGGDLARGLAYRSERRTQMFLNAAYDDPREASGPAATGRA
;
A
#
# COMPACT_ATOMS: atom_id res chain seq x y z
N MET A 1 -19.58 43.13 37.58
CA MET A 1 -19.69 42.55 38.94
C MET A 1 -18.44 41.75 39.26
N ARG A 2 -17.68 42.23 40.26
CA ARG A 2 -16.83 41.51 41.25
C ARG A 2 -16.29 40.11 40.86
N LYS A 3 -14.98 39.92 40.63
CA LYS A 3 -13.81 39.94 41.56
C LYS A 3 -13.47 38.56 42.16
N ARG A 4 -12.15 38.28 42.17
CA ARG A 4 -11.32 37.48 43.13
C ARG A 4 -10.95 36.06 42.65
N LYS A 5 -9.74 35.52 42.89
CA LYS A 5 -8.52 35.91 43.65
C LYS A 5 -7.44 34.84 43.29
N ALA A 6 -6.16 35.22 43.08
CA ALA A 6 -5.02 35.07 44.02
C ALA A 6 -4.52 33.61 44.16
N ALA A 7 -3.25 33.26 44.37
CA ALA A 7 -2.04 33.96 44.82
C ALA A 7 -0.82 33.01 44.53
N LEU A 8 0.40 33.53 44.28
CA LEU A 8 1.58 33.53 45.19
C LEU A 8 2.22 32.13 45.39
N ALA A 9 3.53 31.86 45.29
CA ALA A 9 4.72 32.57 45.77
C ALA A 9 6.02 32.02 45.09
N LEU A 10 7.05 32.85 44.85
CA LEU A 10 8.41 32.87 45.48
C LEU A 10 9.14 31.50 45.52
N SER A 11 10.43 31.32 45.17
CA SER A 11 11.64 32.14 45.44
C SER A 11 12.90 31.50 44.80
N ALA A 12 13.95 32.34 44.62
CA ALA A 12 15.41 32.04 44.63
C ALA A 12 15.95 31.03 43.59
N GLY A 13 16.96 31.32 42.74
CA GLY A 13 18.17 32.11 42.95
C GLY A 13 19.33 31.16 43.28
N VAL A 14 20.31 31.01 42.36
CA VAL A 14 21.76 30.84 42.60
C VAL A 14 22.48 30.70 41.24
N MET A 15 23.49 31.53 41.05
CA MET A 15 24.52 31.39 40.03
C MET A 15 25.43 30.20 40.34
N GLY A 16 25.77 29.43 39.31
CA GLY A 16 26.86 28.46 39.38
C GLY A 16 27.43 28.26 37.99
N VAL A 17 28.51 28.98 37.67
CA VAL A 17 29.36 28.66 36.52
C VAL A 17 30.32 27.56 36.99
N SER A 18 30.34 26.43 36.29
CA SER A 18 31.48 25.52 36.32
C SER A 18 31.64 24.86 34.98
N THR A 19 32.78 25.15 34.40
CA THR A 19 33.37 24.57 33.19
C THR A 19 33.73 23.10 33.42
N ALA A 20 33.21 22.20 32.59
CA ALA A 20 33.84 20.90 32.32
C ALA A 20 33.46 20.44 30.92
N ALA A 21 34.49 20.10 30.17
CA ALA A 21 34.44 19.74 28.77
C ALA A 21 34.01 18.27 28.56
N ILE A 22 33.90 17.94 27.27
CA ILE A 22 34.01 16.63 26.63
C ILE A 22 32.71 15.81 26.57
N GLY A 23 32.20 15.68 25.34
CA GLY A 23 31.21 14.68 24.97
C GLY A 23 30.49 15.08 23.69
N SER A 24 31.01 14.69 22.53
CA SER A 24 30.26 14.72 21.26
C SER A 24 28.96 13.94 21.46
N ILE A 25 27.83 14.64 21.43
CA ILE A 25 26.53 14.01 21.28
C ILE A 25 26.14 14.27 19.84
N ALA A 26 26.42 13.29 18.98
CA ALA A 26 25.75 13.19 17.71
C ALA A 26 24.25 13.02 18.01
N THR A 27 23.47 14.06 17.70
CA THR A 27 22.02 13.96 17.72
C THR A 27 21.62 13.15 16.48
N GLU A 28 21.59 11.83 16.61
CA GLU A 28 20.83 10.99 15.68
C GLU A 28 19.36 11.42 15.77
N PRO A 29 18.69 11.76 14.64
CA PRO A 29 17.25 11.96 14.68
C PRO A 29 16.60 10.61 14.97
N ALA A 30 15.86 10.54 16.07
CA ALA A 30 14.95 9.44 16.36
C ALA A 30 13.84 9.43 15.30
N VAL A 31 14.08 8.74 14.18
CA VAL A 31 13.00 8.28 13.30
C VAL A 31 12.34 7.13 14.05
N ALA A 32 11.19 7.45 14.65
CA ALA A 32 10.32 6.47 15.27
C ALA A 32 9.96 5.40 14.23
N SER A 33 10.50 4.20 14.41
CA SER A 33 10.13 3.02 13.66
C SER A 33 8.67 2.70 13.96
N MET A 34 7.77 3.03 13.03
CA MET A 34 6.44 2.44 12.99
C MET A 34 6.61 0.97 12.56
N GLN A 35 7.06 0.13 13.49
CA GLN A 35 7.01 -1.31 13.33
C GLN A 35 5.55 -1.71 13.50
N ALA A 36 4.83 -1.79 12.39
CA ALA A 36 3.58 -2.51 12.33
C ALA A 36 3.85 -3.95 12.77
N ASP A 37 2.95 -4.48 13.60
CA ASP A 37 2.99 -5.80 14.19
C ASP A 37 2.74 -6.85 13.10
N THR A 38 3.72 -7.07 12.23
CA THR A 38 3.65 -8.06 11.16
C THR A 38 3.83 -9.44 11.81
N PRO A 39 2.85 -10.36 11.69
CA PRO A 39 2.99 -11.70 12.21
C PRO A 39 4.26 -12.34 11.66
N LEU A 40 5.19 -12.72 12.56
CA LEU A 40 6.46 -13.38 12.20
C LEU A 40 6.27 -14.82 11.70
N ALA A 41 5.04 -15.25 11.47
CA ALA A 41 4.68 -16.58 11.02
C ALA A 41 3.73 -16.50 9.84
N ARG A 42 3.87 -17.46 8.92
CA ARG A 42 2.91 -17.66 7.84
C ARG A 42 1.59 -18.17 8.41
N MET A 43 0.48 -17.62 7.94
CA MET A 43 -0.88 -17.99 8.33
C MET A 43 -1.71 -18.32 7.09
N PRO A 44 -2.78 -19.14 7.20
CA PRO A 44 -3.70 -19.35 6.10
C PRO A 44 -4.22 -18.02 5.55
N ALA A 45 -4.31 -17.87 4.23
CA ALA A 45 -4.76 -16.64 3.59
C ALA A 45 -6.13 -16.15 4.09
N SER A 46 -7.01 -17.06 4.49
CA SER A 46 -8.34 -16.75 5.05
C SER A 46 -8.30 -15.99 6.39
N GLU A 47 -7.20 -16.11 7.13
CA GLU A 47 -6.96 -15.44 8.41
C GLU A 47 -6.28 -14.07 8.25
N LEU A 48 -5.78 -13.75 7.06
CA LEU A 48 -5.10 -12.50 6.76
C LEU A 48 -6.09 -11.45 6.22
N ARG A 49 -5.79 -10.19 6.49
CA ARG A 49 -6.46 -9.01 5.92
C ARG A 49 -5.40 -8.03 5.51
N THR A 50 -5.66 -7.23 4.49
CA THR A 50 -4.75 -6.21 4.00
C THR A 50 -4.24 -5.32 5.12
N SER A 51 -2.91 -5.15 5.15
CA SER A 51 -2.28 -4.29 6.14
C SER A 51 -2.56 -2.82 5.87
N GLN A 52 -2.44 -1.98 6.90
CA GLN A 52 -2.52 -0.52 6.74
C GLN A 52 -1.39 0.01 5.84
N GLN A 53 -0.19 -0.55 5.99
CA GLN A 53 0.97 -0.22 5.15
C GLN A 53 0.71 -0.52 3.67
N PHE A 54 0.03 -1.63 3.37
CA PHE A 54 -0.39 -1.94 2.01
C PHE A 54 -1.41 -0.93 1.48
N LYS A 55 -2.44 -0.59 2.26
CA LYS A 55 -3.47 0.38 1.84
C LYS A 55 -2.85 1.74 1.51
N GLU A 56 -1.88 2.20 2.29
CA GLU A 56 -1.13 3.42 2.01
C GLU A 56 -0.34 3.32 0.69
N ALA A 57 0.39 2.22 0.48
CA ALA A 57 1.13 1.99 -0.76
C ALA A 57 0.21 1.91 -1.99
N LEU A 58 -0.96 1.27 -1.85
CA LEU A 58 -1.97 1.16 -2.90
C LEU A 58 -2.56 2.54 -3.25
N ILE A 59 -2.89 3.36 -2.25
CA ILE A 59 -3.35 4.74 -2.45
C ILE A 59 -2.28 5.58 -3.17
N GLN A 60 -1.01 5.43 -2.82
CA GLN A 60 0.09 6.12 -3.50
C GLN A 60 0.21 5.65 -4.96
N GLU A 61 0.01 4.36 -5.22
CA GLU A 61 0.14 3.78 -6.56
C GLU A 61 -0.99 4.20 -7.51
N GLU A 62 -2.24 4.15 -7.04
CA GLU A 62 -3.43 4.48 -7.85
C GLU A 62 -3.69 6.00 -7.92
N GLY A 63 -3.30 6.71 -6.87
CA GLY A 63 -3.74 8.08 -6.61
C GLY A 63 -5.20 8.16 -6.16
N VAL A 64 -5.64 9.38 -5.84
CA VAL A 64 -7.01 9.65 -5.37
C VAL A 64 -7.68 10.67 -6.28
N ARG A 65 -8.89 10.36 -6.77
CA ARG A 65 -9.72 11.28 -7.55
C ARG A 65 -11.10 11.42 -6.93
N ASP A 66 -11.43 12.63 -6.49
CA ASP A 66 -12.69 12.91 -5.80
C ASP A 66 -13.85 13.26 -6.74
N VAL A 67 -13.61 13.28 -8.05
CA VAL A 67 -14.62 13.47 -9.09
C VAL A 67 -14.64 12.25 -10.00
N VAL A 68 -15.83 11.74 -10.29
CA VAL A 68 -16.01 10.60 -11.20
C VAL A 68 -15.52 10.98 -12.60
N TYR A 69 -14.57 10.21 -13.13
CA TYR A 69 -13.95 10.41 -14.43
C TYR A 69 -14.14 9.17 -15.32
N ARG A 70 -13.73 9.24 -16.59
CA ARG A 70 -13.62 8.05 -17.44
C ARG A 70 -12.19 7.54 -17.44
N ASP A 71 -11.99 6.27 -17.10
CA ASP A 71 -10.69 5.62 -17.23
C ASP A 71 -10.26 5.47 -18.70
N VAL A 72 -9.10 4.84 -18.92
CA VAL A 72 -8.54 4.61 -20.26
C VAL A 72 -9.41 3.67 -21.12
N ALA A 73 -10.25 2.84 -20.50
CA ALA A 73 -11.20 1.96 -21.16
C ALA A 73 -12.59 2.64 -21.35
N GLY A 74 -12.75 3.87 -20.86
CA GLY A 74 -13.96 4.67 -20.99
C GLY A 74 -14.99 4.44 -19.88
N TYR A 75 -14.68 3.64 -18.86
CA TYR A 75 -15.60 3.33 -17.77
C TYR A 75 -15.59 4.42 -16.69
N PRO A 76 -16.73 4.69 -16.03
CA PRO A 76 -16.78 5.65 -14.93
C PRO A 76 -16.03 5.13 -13.69
N THR A 77 -15.07 5.91 -13.19
CA THR A 77 -14.17 5.54 -12.09
C THR A 77 -14.04 6.71 -11.11
N VAL A 78 -13.85 6.43 -9.82
CA VAL A 78 -13.68 7.44 -8.76
C VAL A 78 -12.81 6.91 -7.63
N GLY A 79 -12.37 7.79 -6.73
CA GLY A 79 -11.61 7.42 -5.54
C GLY A 79 -10.25 6.85 -5.90
N VAL A 80 -9.95 5.68 -5.34
CA VAL A 80 -8.70 4.92 -5.54
C VAL A 80 -8.94 3.87 -6.63
N GLY A 81 -9.28 4.30 -7.84
CA GLY A 81 -9.53 3.36 -8.96
C GLY A 81 -10.84 2.57 -8.89
N HIS A 82 -11.79 2.96 -8.01
CA HIS A 82 -13.09 2.28 -7.89
C HIS A 82 -13.92 2.42 -9.17
N LEU A 83 -14.26 1.30 -9.78
CA LEU A 83 -15.18 1.24 -10.92
C LEU A 83 -16.61 1.48 -10.44
N VAL A 84 -17.22 2.59 -10.87
CA VAL A 84 -18.57 2.97 -10.45
C VAL A 84 -19.60 1.97 -10.99
N ARG A 85 -20.38 1.42 -10.07
CA ARG A 85 -21.48 0.47 -10.31
C ARG A 85 -22.81 1.21 -10.26
N ALA A 86 -23.84 0.56 -10.81
CA ALA A 86 -25.20 1.12 -10.78
C ALA A 86 -25.72 1.37 -9.35
N SER A 87 -25.28 0.55 -8.38
CA SER A 87 -25.64 0.67 -6.96
C SER A 87 -25.11 1.94 -6.29
N ASP A 88 -24.04 2.54 -6.82
CA ASP A 88 -23.40 3.68 -6.18
C ASP A 88 -24.17 4.98 -6.42
N GLY A 89 -25.00 4.99 -7.47
CA GLY A 89 -25.83 6.13 -7.85
C GLY A 89 -25.02 7.35 -8.30
N LEU A 90 -23.83 7.11 -8.87
CA LEU A 90 -22.90 8.15 -9.32
C LEU A 90 -22.82 8.22 -10.85
N SER A 91 -22.66 9.42 -11.36
CA SER A 91 -22.44 9.74 -12.77
C SER A 91 -21.10 10.45 -12.98
N VAL A 92 -20.57 10.39 -14.21
CA VAL A 92 -19.34 11.13 -14.57
C VAL A 92 -19.53 12.62 -14.27
N GLY A 93 -18.59 13.21 -13.52
CA GLY A 93 -18.63 14.59 -13.04
C GLY A 93 -19.14 14.76 -11.61
N ASP A 94 -19.75 13.73 -11.01
CA ASP A 94 -20.17 13.79 -9.60
C ASP A 94 -18.95 13.82 -8.67
N ARG A 95 -19.07 14.56 -7.56
CA ARG A 95 -18.04 14.66 -6.53
C ARG A 95 -18.40 13.76 -5.34
N VAL A 96 -17.39 13.08 -4.81
CA VAL A 96 -17.52 12.13 -3.69
C VAL A 96 -16.70 12.65 -2.49
N SER A 97 -17.20 12.45 -1.27
CA SER A 97 -16.45 12.80 -0.06
C SER A 97 -15.27 11.85 0.15
N TYR A 98 -14.26 12.31 0.87
CA TYR A 98 -13.10 11.47 1.18
C TYR A 98 -13.49 10.20 1.97
N ASP A 99 -14.39 10.31 2.96
CA ASP A 99 -14.88 9.14 3.71
C ASP A 99 -15.51 8.10 2.78
N ARG A 100 -16.29 8.52 1.78
CA ARG A 100 -16.92 7.61 0.83
C ARG A 100 -15.91 7.00 -0.15
N ILE A 101 -14.80 7.70 -0.44
CA ILE A 101 -13.68 7.12 -1.20
C ILE A 101 -13.01 6.02 -0.38
N LEU A 102 -12.81 6.22 0.92
CA LEU A 102 -12.26 5.18 1.81
C LEU A 102 -13.22 3.99 1.92
N ASP A 103 -14.54 4.24 2.01
CA ASP A 103 -15.53 3.16 2.00
C ASP A 103 -15.48 2.32 0.72
N PHE A 104 -15.26 2.95 -0.44
CA PHE A 104 -15.07 2.23 -1.71
C PHE A 104 -13.78 1.43 -1.72
N LEU A 105 -12.67 2.01 -1.24
CA LEU A 105 -11.39 1.31 -1.13
C LEU A 105 -11.52 0.05 -0.26
N GLU A 106 -12.17 0.14 0.90
CA GLU A 106 -12.39 -1.02 1.78
C GLU A 106 -13.23 -2.12 1.10
N GLN A 107 -14.24 -1.74 0.31
CA GLN A 107 -15.06 -2.70 -0.44
C GLN A 107 -14.24 -3.40 -1.54
N ASP A 108 -13.52 -2.63 -2.35
CA ASP A 108 -12.75 -3.17 -3.47
C ASP A 108 -11.60 -4.06 -2.97
N VAL A 109 -10.94 -3.65 -1.88
CA VAL A 109 -9.90 -4.46 -1.23
C VAL A 109 -10.48 -5.74 -0.64
N ALA A 110 -11.65 -5.70 0.02
CA ALA A 110 -12.28 -6.91 0.54
C ALA A 110 -12.68 -7.90 -0.58
N GLU A 111 -13.10 -7.40 -1.74
CA GLU A 111 -13.34 -8.24 -2.92
C GLU A 111 -12.05 -8.89 -3.44
N ALA A 112 -10.95 -8.13 -3.48
CA ALA A 112 -9.64 -8.61 -3.87
C ALA A 112 -9.08 -9.66 -2.89
N GLU A 113 -9.22 -9.43 -1.57
CA GLU A 113 -8.88 -10.41 -0.52
C GLU A 113 -9.63 -11.73 -0.72
N ALA A 114 -10.95 -11.66 -0.94
CA ALA A 114 -11.77 -12.84 -1.14
C ALA A 114 -11.35 -13.62 -2.40
N ALA A 115 -10.96 -12.93 -3.47
CA ALA A 115 -10.40 -13.53 -4.66
C ALA A 115 -9.05 -14.20 -4.40
N VAL A 116 -8.13 -13.56 -3.67
CA VAL A 116 -6.85 -14.18 -3.26
C VAL A 116 -7.12 -15.47 -2.50
N VAL A 117 -8.00 -15.44 -1.48
CA VAL A 117 -8.35 -16.62 -0.69
C VAL A 117 -8.90 -17.76 -1.55
N ARG A 118 -9.74 -17.46 -2.55
CA ARG A 118 -10.25 -18.48 -3.49
C ARG A 118 -9.14 -19.10 -4.34
N VAL A 119 -8.17 -18.30 -4.78
CA VAL A 119 -7.08 -18.73 -5.66
C VAL A 119 -6.02 -19.53 -4.89
N VAL A 120 -5.60 -19.06 -3.71
CA VAL A 120 -4.48 -19.65 -2.97
C VAL A 120 -4.92 -20.72 -1.96
N GLY A 121 -6.19 -20.73 -1.56
CA GLY A 121 -6.72 -21.68 -0.58
C GLY A 121 -6.00 -21.61 0.78
N ASP A 122 -5.56 -22.77 1.28
CA ASP A 122 -4.87 -22.92 2.57
C ASP A 122 -3.35 -22.66 2.49
N LEU A 123 -2.86 -22.00 1.43
CA LEU A 123 -1.45 -21.64 1.32
C LEU A 123 -1.09 -20.70 2.49
N PRO A 124 -0.11 -21.06 3.33
CA PRO A 124 0.29 -20.21 4.44
C PRO A 124 1.19 -19.07 3.94
N LEU A 125 0.78 -17.84 4.19
CA LEU A 125 1.43 -16.62 3.71
C LEU A 125 1.85 -15.75 4.88
N PHE A 126 2.96 -15.03 4.73
CA PHE A 126 3.20 -13.85 5.55
C PHE A 126 2.26 -12.73 5.13
N GLN A 127 2.03 -11.77 6.02
CA GLN A 127 1.17 -10.62 5.75
C GLN A 127 1.57 -9.88 4.46
N HIS A 128 2.89 -9.66 4.24
CA HIS A 128 3.39 -8.94 3.07
C HIS A 128 3.24 -9.70 1.75
N GLU A 129 3.26 -11.04 1.80
CA GLU A 129 2.99 -11.86 0.63
C GLU A 129 1.52 -11.85 0.26
N PHE A 130 0.63 -11.86 1.26
CA PHE A 130 -0.80 -11.71 1.06
C PHE A 130 -1.12 -10.32 0.48
N ASP A 131 -0.56 -9.25 1.04
CA ASP A 131 -0.73 -7.90 0.52
C ASP A 131 -0.30 -7.79 -0.96
N ALA A 132 0.83 -8.40 -1.34
CA ALA A 132 1.31 -8.40 -2.73
C ALA A 132 0.39 -9.19 -3.69
N LEU A 133 -0.21 -10.28 -3.23
CA LEU A 133 -1.22 -11.02 -4.00
C LEU A 133 -2.50 -10.20 -4.15
N VAL A 134 -2.91 -9.47 -3.11
CA VAL A 134 -4.05 -8.55 -3.19
C VAL A 134 -3.78 -7.42 -4.18
N ASP A 135 -2.57 -6.85 -4.21
CA ASP A 135 -2.21 -5.84 -5.23
C ASP A 135 -2.34 -6.39 -6.65
N LEU A 136 -1.92 -7.63 -6.89
CA LEU A 136 -2.07 -8.24 -8.21
C LEU A 136 -3.55 -8.32 -8.59
N VAL A 137 -4.40 -8.83 -7.69
CA VAL A 137 -5.84 -8.92 -7.95
C VAL A 137 -6.46 -7.55 -8.16
N TYR A 138 -6.07 -6.54 -7.38
CA TYR A 138 -6.57 -5.17 -7.55
C TYR A 138 -6.18 -4.60 -8.92
N ASN A 139 -4.95 -4.86 -9.37
CA ASN A 139 -4.43 -4.31 -10.62
C ASN A 139 -5.00 -4.98 -11.87
N VAL A 140 -5.05 -6.32 -11.90
CA VAL A 140 -5.40 -7.08 -13.11
C VAL A 140 -6.75 -7.78 -13.01
N GLY A 141 -7.37 -7.83 -11.84
CA GLY A 141 -8.62 -8.55 -11.59
C GLY A 141 -8.42 -10.05 -11.39
N GLU A 142 -9.35 -10.68 -10.66
CA GLU A 142 -9.31 -12.10 -10.29
C GLU A 142 -9.20 -13.06 -11.48
N GLY A 143 -9.84 -12.74 -12.61
CA GLY A 143 -9.88 -13.62 -13.78
C GLY A 143 -8.48 -13.99 -14.30
N ASN A 144 -7.54 -13.06 -14.18
CA ASN A 144 -6.14 -13.26 -14.58
C ASN A 144 -5.36 -14.18 -13.64
N LEU A 145 -5.85 -14.44 -12.42
CA LEU A 145 -5.23 -15.38 -11.49
C LEU A 145 -5.72 -16.83 -11.67
N SER A 146 -6.71 -17.07 -12.53
CA SER A 146 -7.23 -18.43 -12.74
C SER A 146 -6.14 -19.35 -13.29
N ALA A 147 -6.20 -20.64 -12.95
CA ALA A 147 -5.23 -21.63 -13.45
C ALA A 147 -5.17 -21.74 -14.98
N ARG A 148 -6.20 -21.25 -15.67
CA ARG A 148 -6.24 -21.16 -17.14
C ARG A 148 -5.41 -20.00 -17.66
N GLU A 149 -5.55 -18.82 -17.06
CA GLU A 149 -4.89 -17.59 -17.50
C GLU A 149 -3.45 -17.49 -16.95
N SER A 150 -3.21 -18.01 -15.74
CA SER A 150 -1.91 -18.02 -15.06
C SER A 150 -1.51 -19.42 -14.58
N PRO A 151 -1.20 -20.35 -15.51
CA PRO A 151 -0.83 -21.73 -15.16
C PRO A 151 0.49 -21.82 -14.38
N GLY A 152 1.41 -20.88 -14.55
CA GLY A 152 2.66 -20.79 -13.80
C GLY A 152 2.41 -20.48 -12.33
N LEU A 153 1.66 -19.40 -12.05
CA LEU A 153 1.19 -19.04 -10.71
C LEU A 153 0.44 -20.19 -10.04
N ALA A 154 -0.52 -20.81 -10.72
CA ALA A 154 -1.29 -21.93 -10.17
C ALA A 154 -0.39 -23.13 -9.83
N ARG A 155 0.59 -23.46 -10.68
CA ARG A 155 1.57 -24.51 -10.39
C ARG A 155 2.44 -24.16 -9.19
N ALA A 156 2.92 -22.91 -9.10
CA ALA A 156 3.76 -22.47 -7.99
C ALA A 156 3.00 -22.53 -6.66
N ILE A 157 1.74 -22.08 -6.63
CA ILE A 157 0.84 -22.22 -5.47
C ILE A 157 0.68 -23.68 -5.07
N ALA A 158 0.37 -24.57 -6.04
CA ALA A 158 0.17 -25.99 -5.76
C ALA A 158 1.42 -26.68 -5.19
N LEU A 159 2.61 -26.24 -5.59
CA LEU A 159 3.89 -26.73 -5.09
C LEU A 159 4.39 -26.01 -3.84
N ARG A 160 3.69 -24.96 -3.38
CA ARG A 160 4.13 -24.04 -2.32
C ARG A 160 5.51 -23.45 -2.62
N ASP A 161 5.77 -23.18 -3.89
CA ASP A 161 6.98 -22.58 -4.40
C ASP A 161 6.86 -21.06 -4.34
N TYR A 162 7.27 -20.46 -3.22
CA TYR A 162 7.13 -19.02 -2.99
C TYR A 162 8.00 -18.17 -3.92
N GLU A 163 9.17 -18.67 -4.32
CA GLU A 163 10.00 -18.00 -5.35
C GLU A 163 9.31 -18.05 -6.72
N GLY A 164 8.70 -19.19 -7.05
CA GLY A 164 7.85 -19.34 -8.23
C GLY A 164 6.66 -18.38 -8.22
N ILE A 165 5.97 -18.24 -7.08
CA ILE A 165 4.87 -17.27 -6.93
C ILE A 165 5.38 -15.85 -7.17
N ALA A 166 6.48 -15.45 -6.51
CA ALA A 166 7.06 -14.12 -6.66
C ALA A 166 7.45 -13.79 -8.11
N SER A 167 7.95 -14.79 -8.85
CA SER A 167 8.30 -14.65 -10.27
C SER A 167 7.07 -14.41 -11.16
N GLU A 168 5.93 -14.99 -10.80
CA GLU A 168 4.66 -14.83 -11.52
C GLU A 168 3.93 -13.54 -11.15
N LEU A 169 4.30 -12.89 -10.05
CA LEU A 169 3.84 -11.53 -9.71
C LEU A 169 4.46 -10.44 -10.60
N ASP A 170 5.48 -10.81 -11.40
CA ASP A 170 6.19 -9.91 -12.29
C ASP A 170 5.41 -9.60 -13.57
N TYR A 171 4.33 -8.84 -13.43
CA TYR A 171 3.33 -8.61 -14.47
C TYR A 171 3.69 -7.44 -15.40
N ARG A 172 4.85 -7.50 -16.06
CA ARG A 172 5.38 -6.37 -16.89
C ARG A 172 4.96 -6.39 -18.36
N TYR A 173 4.36 -7.49 -18.83
CA TYR A 173 4.06 -7.69 -20.24
C TYR A 173 2.54 -7.65 -20.47
N ALA A 174 2.11 -6.78 -21.38
CA ALA A 174 0.72 -6.72 -21.83
C ALA A 174 0.70 -6.75 -23.36
N GLY A 175 -0.02 -7.70 -23.96
CA GLY A 175 -0.09 -7.83 -25.42
C GLY A 175 1.24 -8.18 -26.12
N GLY A 176 2.24 -8.67 -25.38
CA GLY A 176 3.58 -8.99 -25.90
C GLY A 176 4.60 -7.87 -25.76
N ASP A 177 4.18 -6.66 -25.37
CA ASP A 177 5.05 -5.50 -25.17
C ASP A 177 5.22 -5.15 -23.69
N LEU A 178 6.38 -4.57 -23.37
CA LEU A 178 6.69 -4.06 -22.03
C LEU A 178 5.84 -2.82 -21.74
N ALA A 179 4.92 -2.92 -20.78
CA ALA A 179 4.15 -1.77 -20.31
C ALA A 179 4.93 -1.06 -19.19
N ARG A 180 5.60 0.06 -19.52
CA ARG A 180 6.44 0.81 -18.55
C ARG A 180 5.68 1.21 -17.27
N GLY A 181 4.38 1.51 -17.38
CA GLY A 181 3.54 1.79 -16.20
C GLY A 181 3.37 0.57 -15.28
N LEU A 182 3.30 -0.64 -15.85
CA LEU A 182 3.22 -1.88 -15.07
C LEU A 182 4.58 -2.31 -14.51
N ALA A 183 5.69 -1.86 -15.11
CA ALA A 183 7.03 -2.25 -14.68
C ALA A 183 7.32 -1.83 -13.23
N TYR A 184 7.10 -0.56 -12.88
CA TYR A 184 7.34 -0.06 -11.51
C TYR A 184 6.39 -0.69 -10.49
N ARG A 185 5.11 -0.85 -10.84
CA ARG A 185 4.15 -1.53 -9.95
C ARG A 185 4.51 -2.99 -9.72
N SER A 186 4.91 -3.70 -10.78
CA SER A 186 5.32 -5.10 -10.67
C SER A 186 6.59 -5.23 -9.83
N GLU A 187 7.56 -4.34 -10.02
CA GLU A 187 8.75 -4.29 -9.17
C GLU A 187 8.38 -4.08 -7.70
N ARG A 188 7.55 -3.08 -7.39
CA ARG A 188 7.06 -2.82 -6.04
C ARG A 188 6.38 -4.05 -5.43
N ARG A 189 5.50 -4.70 -6.19
CA ARG A 189 4.80 -5.92 -5.76
C ARG A 189 5.75 -7.07 -5.47
N THR A 190 6.74 -7.31 -6.34
CA THR A 190 7.76 -8.35 -6.10
C THR A 190 8.60 -8.04 -4.87
N GLN A 191 8.98 -6.78 -4.65
CA GLN A 191 9.70 -6.35 -3.44
C GLN A 191 8.86 -6.50 -2.17
N MET A 192 7.56 -6.19 -2.24
CA MET A 192 6.62 -6.41 -1.15
C MET A 192 6.53 -7.90 -0.81
N PHE A 193 6.40 -8.76 -1.83
CA PHE A 193 6.31 -10.21 -1.62
C PHE A 193 7.60 -10.80 -1.03
N LEU A 194 8.77 -10.47 -1.58
CA LEU A 194 10.04 -11.10 -1.17
C LEU A 194 10.64 -10.48 0.09
N ASN A 195 10.54 -9.16 0.25
CA ASN A 195 11.35 -8.39 1.21
C ASN A 195 10.51 -7.56 2.19
N ALA A 196 9.17 -7.66 2.14
CA ALA A 196 8.26 -6.80 2.91
C ALA A 196 8.53 -5.30 2.69
N ALA A 197 9.00 -4.93 1.49
CA ALA A 197 9.31 -3.55 1.13
C ALA A 197 8.16 -2.93 0.34
N TYR A 198 7.58 -1.88 0.89
CA TYR A 198 6.39 -1.21 0.34
C TYR A 198 6.73 0.10 -0.37
N ASP A 199 7.99 0.52 -0.41
CA ASP A 199 8.40 1.81 -0.97
C ASP A 199 8.16 1.89 -2.49
N ASP A 200 7.92 3.10 -2.99
CA ASP A 200 7.75 3.33 -4.42
C ASP A 200 9.12 3.29 -5.13
N PRO A 201 9.35 2.35 -6.07
CA PRO A 201 10.62 2.26 -6.79
C PRO A 201 10.97 3.52 -7.59
N ARG A 202 9.97 4.34 -7.96
CA ARG A 202 10.14 5.60 -8.68
C ARG A 202 10.84 6.66 -7.82
N GLU A 203 10.68 6.60 -6.50
CA GLU A 203 11.32 7.53 -5.57
C GLU A 203 12.77 7.13 -5.28
N ALA A 204 13.04 5.82 -5.20
CA ALA A 204 14.37 5.28 -4.98
C ALA A 204 15.34 5.52 -6.16
N SER A 205 14.82 5.62 -7.38
CA SER A 205 15.63 5.83 -8.59
C SER A 205 16.03 7.29 -8.85
N GLY A 206 15.61 8.22 -7.99
CA GLY A 206 15.86 9.66 -8.14
C GLY A 206 15.19 10.26 -9.39
N PRO A 207 15.11 11.60 -9.52
CA PRO A 207 14.57 12.19 -10.73
C PRO A 207 15.47 11.80 -11.91
N ALA A 208 14.98 10.91 -12.77
CA ALA A 208 15.59 10.66 -14.06
C ALA A 208 15.84 12.01 -14.73
N ALA A 209 17.11 12.32 -14.98
CA ALA A 209 17.52 13.55 -15.62
C ALA A 209 16.78 13.67 -16.96
N THR A 210 15.69 14.45 -16.97
CA THR A 210 14.97 14.82 -18.17
C THR A 210 15.85 15.83 -18.89
N GLY A 211 16.80 15.29 -19.66
CA GLY A 211 17.46 16.02 -20.74
C GLY A 211 16.37 16.43 -21.73
N ARG A 212 15.93 17.67 -21.63
CA ARG A 212 15.22 18.34 -22.72
C ARG A 212 16.22 18.50 -23.86
N ALA A 213 15.93 17.86 -24.98
CA ALA A 213 16.40 18.30 -26.30
C ALA A 213 15.47 19.40 -26.82
#